data_AF-K0II42-F1
#
_entry.id   AF-K0II42-F1
#
_cell.length_a   1.000
_cell.length_b   1.000
_cell.length_c   1.000
_cell.angle_alpha   90.00
_cell.angle_beta   90.00
_cell.angle_gamma   90.00
#
_symmetry.space_group_name_H-M   'P 1'
#
loop_
_entity.id
_entity.type
_entity.pdbx_description
1 polymer ?
#
loop_
_entity_poly.entity_id
_entity_poly.type
_entity_poly.pdbx_seq_one_letter_code
_entity_poly.pdbx_strand_id
1 'polypeptide(L)'
;MPLSPVVAVLAAISIVGAIAIPFGDPQFIDRAIALELAFIVLTVLTYKGFRKALYACIPLAAIVMVGNSLAPPHVGIMTTFSKPFNAMLLIIGGYVLQTALIVTAVRELKACRIVQKAS
;
A
#
# COMPACT_ATOMS: atom_id res chain seq x y z
N MET A 1 -9.48 11.45 17.79
CA MET A 1 -8.56 11.94 16.74
C MET A 1 -9.29 11.80 15.42
N PRO A 2 -9.46 12.86 14.62
CA PRO A 2 -10.07 12.69 13.30
C PRO A 2 -9.22 11.70 12.52
N LEU A 3 -9.87 10.71 11.89
CA LEU A 3 -9.22 9.74 11.01
C LEU A 3 -8.46 10.52 9.93
N SER A 4 -7.12 10.54 10.02
CA SER A 4 -6.33 11.18 8.99
C SER A 4 -6.50 10.40 7.68
N PRO A 5 -6.56 11.08 6.52
CA PRO A 5 -6.74 10.43 5.23
C PRO A 5 -5.74 9.30 4.97
N VAL A 6 -4.53 9.43 5.52
CA VAL A 6 -3.47 8.41 5.44
C VAL A 6 -3.87 7.12 6.15
N VAL A 7 -4.50 7.20 7.32
CA VAL A 7 -4.94 6.00 8.07
C VAL A 7 -6.06 5.28 7.32
N ALA A 8 -6.98 6.02 6.70
CA ALA A 8 -8.03 5.43 5.88
C ALA A 8 -7.46 4.69 4.65
N VAL A 9 -6.47 5.29 3.98
CA VAL A 9 -5.79 4.65 2.84
C VAL A 9 -4.98 3.43 3.28
N LEU A 10 -4.25 3.52 4.39
CA LEU A 10 -3.49 2.38 4.93
C LEU A 10 -4.41 1.22 5.33
N ALA A 11 -5.55 1.51 5.96
CA ALA A 11 -6.55 0.49 6.28
C ALA A 11 -7.12 -0.17 5.01
N ALA A 12 -7.41 0.62 3.97
CA ALA A 12 -7.84 0.08 2.68
C ALA A 12 -6.77 -0.82 2.05
N ILE A 13 -5.49 -0.44 2.13
CA ILE A 13 -4.37 -1.24 1.63
C ILE A 13 -4.33 -2.59 2.35
N SER A 14 -4.40 -2.61 3.69
CA SER A 14 -4.41 -3.86 4.47
C SER A 14 -5.61 -4.75 4.17
N ILE A 15 -6.80 -4.17 3.98
CA ILE A 15 -7.99 -4.97 3.63
C ILE A 15 -7.82 -5.60 2.24
N VAL A 16 -7.40 -4.80 1.26
CA VAL A 16 -7.22 -5.27 -0.12
C VAL A 16 -6.09 -6.31 -0.19
N GLY A 17 -4.97 -6.09 0.49
CA GLY A 17 -3.85 -7.02 0.46
C GLY A 17 -4.13 -8.31 1.23
N ALA A 18 -4.86 -8.28 2.36
CA ALA A 18 -5.34 -9.49 3.03
C ALA A 18 -6.25 -10.33 2.13
N ILE A 19 -7.13 -9.69 1.35
CA ILE A 19 -7.98 -10.38 0.36
C ILE A 19 -7.13 -10.89 -0.81
N ALA A 20 -6.06 -10.18 -1.18
CA ALA A 20 -5.20 -10.52 -2.31
C ALA A 20 -4.24 -11.69 -2.05
N ILE A 21 -3.79 -11.90 -0.80
CA ILE A 21 -2.87 -13.00 -0.43
C ILE A 21 -3.29 -14.37 -1.01
N PRO A 22 -4.55 -14.85 -0.83
CA PRO A 22 -4.95 -16.16 -1.35
C PRO A 22 -5.03 -16.24 -2.88
N PHE A 23 -5.02 -15.12 -3.59
CA PHE A 23 -4.99 -15.08 -5.06
C PHE A 23 -3.56 -14.94 -5.62
N GLY A 24 -2.57 -14.77 -4.77
CA GLY A 24 -1.16 -14.69 -5.14
C GLY A 24 -0.51 -16.04 -5.37
N ASP A 25 0.72 -16.02 -5.87
CA ASP A 25 1.54 -17.22 -6.04
C ASP A 25 2.01 -17.76 -4.67
N PRO A 26 1.79 -19.06 -4.37
CA PRO A 26 2.18 -19.70 -3.12
C PRO A 26 3.65 -19.51 -2.72
N GLN A 27 4.58 -19.38 -3.67
CA GLN A 27 6.00 -19.19 -3.40
C GLN A 27 6.32 -17.81 -2.81
N PHE A 28 5.41 -16.84 -2.95
CA PHE A 28 5.60 -15.46 -2.50
C PHE A 28 4.70 -15.10 -1.30
N ILE A 29 3.93 -16.05 -0.75
CA ILE A 29 3.04 -15.82 0.39
C ILE A 29 3.80 -15.27 1.60
N ASP A 30 4.99 -15.80 1.92
CA ASP A 30 5.79 -15.31 3.05
C ASP A 30 6.16 -13.84 2.90
N ARG A 31 6.50 -13.41 1.67
CA ARG A 31 6.82 -12.01 1.37
C ARG A 31 5.57 -11.13 1.42
N ALA A 32 4.43 -11.63 0.94
CA ALA A 32 3.16 -10.92 0.98
C ALA A 32 2.68 -10.69 2.42
N ILE A 33 2.82 -11.70 3.29
CA ILE A 33 2.49 -11.59 4.73
C ILE A 33 3.41 -10.57 5.41
N ALA A 34 4.71 -10.60 5.13
CA ALA A 34 5.65 -9.62 5.69
C ALA A 34 5.29 -8.18 5.27
N LEU A 35 4.85 -7.99 4.02
CA LEU A 35 4.43 -6.70 3.49
C LEU A 35 3.11 -6.21 4.14
N GLU A 36 2.13 -7.09 4.28
CA GLU A 36 0.87 -6.83 4.98
C GLU A 36 1.11 -6.40 6.43
N LEU A 37 1.97 -7.13 7.15
CA LEU A 37 2.36 -6.77 8.52
C LEU A 37 3.05 -5.40 8.58
N ALA A 38 3.89 -5.06 7.60
CA ALA A 38 4.50 -3.74 7.52
C ALA A 38 3.46 -2.62 7.35
N PHE A 39 2.44 -2.84 6.51
CA PHE A 39 1.32 -1.89 6.37
C PHE A 39 0.51 -1.77 7.65
N ILE A 40 0.17 -2.88 8.32
CA ILE A 40 -0.57 -2.87 9.59
C ILE A 40 0.21 -2.09 10.67
N VAL A 41 1.51 -2.33 10.80
CA VAL A 41 2.38 -1.63 11.74
C VAL A 41 2.41 -0.13 11.44
N LEU A 42 2.53 0.26 10.17
CA LEU A 42 2.46 1.65 9.75
C LEU A 42 1.08 2.29 10.02
N THR A 43 -0.01 1.55 9.84
CA THR A 43 -1.37 2.00 10.19
C THR A 43 -1.44 2.33 11.67
N VAL A 44 -0.97 1.43 12.54
CA VAL A 44 -1.00 1.63 14.00
C VAL A 44 -0.10 2.79 14.42
N LEU A 45 1.11 2.89 13.87
CA LEU A 45 2.04 3.99 14.16
C LEU A 45 1.48 5.34 13.70
N THR A 46 0.90 5.40 12.50
CA THR A 46 0.30 6.63 11.95
C THR A 46 -0.95 7.02 12.75
N TYR A 47 -1.77 6.04 13.17
CA TYR A 47 -2.94 6.27 14.02
C TYR A 47 -2.55 6.81 15.41
N LYS A 48 -1.44 6.32 15.98
CA LYS A 48 -0.86 6.87 17.23
C LYS A 48 -0.21 8.24 17.06
N GLY A 49 -0.18 8.81 15.85
CA GLY A 49 0.38 10.13 15.56
C GLY A 49 1.89 10.17 15.36
N PHE A 50 2.55 9.01 15.17
CA PHE A 50 3.99 8.98 14.91
C PHE A 50 4.30 9.47 13.49
N ARG A 51 4.70 10.74 13.40
CA ARG A 51 5.02 11.41 12.12
C ARG A 51 6.15 10.75 11.32
N LYS A 52 7.06 10.04 11.99
CA LYS A 52 8.13 9.28 11.32
C LYS A 52 7.59 8.11 10.48
N ALA A 53 6.39 7.61 10.78
CA ALA A 53 5.74 6.56 9.99
C ALA A 53 5.38 7.06 8.58
N LEU A 54 4.99 8.33 8.43
CA LEU A 54 4.69 8.93 7.12
C LEU A 54 5.90 8.91 6.17
N TYR A 55 7.11 9.10 6.71
CA TYR A 55 8.34 9.00 5.93
C TYR A 55 8.65 7.56 5.51
N ALA A 56 8.20 6.56 6.26
CA ALA A 56 8.35 5.15 5.90
C ALA A 56 7.28 4.69 4.89
N CYS A 57 6.09 5.30 4.88
CA CYS A 57 5.04 4.99 3.91
C CYS A 57 5.46 5.25 2.45
N ILE A 58 6.26 6.31 2.21
CA ILE A 58 6.70 6.70 0.86
C ILE A 58 7.62 5.65 0.20
N PRO A 59 8.78 5.27 0.79
CA PRO A 59 9.64 4.24 0.22
C PRO A 59 8.95 2.88 0.19
N LEU A 60 8.10 2.55 1.19
CA LEU A 60 7.34 1.30 1.17
C LEU A 60 6.38 1.25 -0.03
N ALA A 61 5.61 2.32 -0.27
CA ALA A 61 4.73 2.41 -1.43
C ALA A 61 5.48 2.29 -2.76
N ALA A 62 6.66 2.91 -2.86
CA ALA A 62 7.53 2.79 -4.03
C ALA A 62 8.03 1.35 -4.25
N ILE A 63 8.44 0.66 -3.18
CA ILE A 63 8.83 -0.75 -3.23
C ILE A 63 7.67 -1.63 -3.71
N VAL A 64 6.44 -1.38 -3.23
CA VAL A 64 5.25 -2.12 -3.69
C VAL A 64 4.96 -1.85 -5.16
N MET A 65 5.05 -0.59 -5.62
CA MET A 65 4.89 -0.25 -7.04
C MET A 65 5.93 -0.96 -7.92
N VAL A 66 7.20 -0.93 -7.52
CA VAL A 66 8.29 -1.59 -8.26
C VAL A 66 8.12 -3.11 -8.22
N GLY A 67 7.78 -3.68 -7.06
CA GLY A 67 7.50 -5.11 -6.92
C GLY A 67 6.33 -5.56 -7.80
N ASN A 68 5.25 -4.78 -7.87
CA ASN A 68 4.13 -5.02 -8.76
C ASN A 68 4.48 -4.83 -10.25
N SER A 69 5.47 -3.98 -10.59
CA SER A 69 5.97 -3.81 -11.96
C SER A 69 6.94 -4.92 -12.39
N LEU A 70 7.74 -5.43 -11.46
CA LEU A 70 8.74 -6.48 -11.67
C LEU A 70 8.16 -7.89 -11.59
N ALA A 71 7.01 -8.06 -10.94
CA ALA A 71 6.22 -9.28 -11.04
C ALA A 71 6.02 -9.55 -12.54
N PRO A 72 6.58 -10.65 -13.10
CA PRO A 72 6.60 -10.86 -14.53
C PRO A 72 5.17 -10.76 -15.07
N PRO A 73 4.99 -10.25 -16.30
CA PRO A 73 3.74 -10.41 -17.00
C PRO A 73 3.50 -11.91 -17.20
N HIS A 74 2.90 -12.60 -16.23
CA HIS A 74 2.31 -13.92 -16.39
C HIS A 74 1.06 -13.84 -17.28
N VAL A 75 0.92 -12.80 -18.11
CA VAL A 75 -0.02 -12.73 -19.24
C VAL A 75 0.26 -13.82 -20.29
N GLY A 76 1.37 -14.56 -20.20
CA GLY A 76 1.55 -15.81 -20.94
C GLY A 76 0.83 -17.03 -20.35
N ILE A 77 0.43 -17.02 -19.07
CA ILE A 77 -0.17 -18.17 -18.36
C ILE A 77 -1.58 -17.84 -17.80
N MET A 78 -1.92 -16.56 -17.63
CA MET A 78 -3.25 -16.12 -17.17
C MET A 78 -4.31 -16.03 -18.27
N THR A 79 -3.95 -16.17 -19.54
CA THR A 79 -4.94 -16.26 -20.64
C THR A 79 -5.67 -17.60 -20.70
N THR A 80 -5.18 -18.61 -19.96
CA THR A 80 -5.74 -19.99 -20.00
C THR A 80 -6.57 -20.33 -18.75
N PHE A 81 -6.48 -19.55 -17.66
CA PHE A 81 -7.19 -19.83 -16.41
C PHE A 81 -8.20 -18.72 -16.06
N SER A 82 -9.43 -19.12 -15.76
CA SER A 82 -10.70 -18.38 -15.66
C SER A 82 -10.80 -17.11 -14.77
N LYS A 83 -9.70 -16.48 -14.32
CA LYS A 83 -9.71 -15.31 -13.41
C LYS A 83 -8.70 -14.17 -13.76
N PRO A 84 -8.43 -13.80 -15.03
CA PRO A 84 -7.50 -12.71 -15.34
C PRO A 84 -8.01 -11.34 -14.89
N PHE A 85 -9.34 -11.15 -14.83
CA PHE A 85 -9.95 -9.86 -14.50
C PHE A 85 -9.71 -9.43 -13.04
N ASN A 86 -9.75 -10.37 -12.08
CA ASN A 86 -9.49 -10.08 -10.67
C ASN A 86 -8.02 -9.71 -10.43
N ALA A 87 -7.09 -10.37 -11.12
CA ALA A 87 -5.66 -10.05 -11.03
C ALA A 87 -5.39 -8.65 -11.59
N MET A 88 -6.00 -8.29 -12.73
CA MET A 88 -5.89 -6.95 -13.31
C MET A 88 -6.45 -5.87 -12.39
N LEU A 89 -7.61 -6.11 -11.77
CA LEU A 89 -8.22 -5.21 -10.78
C LEU A 89 -7.35 -5.04 -9.52
N LEU A 90 -6.69 -6.10 -9.06
CA LEU A 90 -5.75 -6.05 -7.93
C LEU A 90 -4.48 -5.28 -8.26
N ILE A 91 -3.94 -5.44 -9.48
CA ILE A 91 -2.77 -4.68 -9.94
C ILE A 91 -3.12 -3.20 -10.07
N ILE A 92 -4.21 -2.87 -10.77
CA ILE A 92 -4.68 -1.49 -10.95
C ILE A 92 -5.03 -0.87 -9.58
N GLY A 93 -5.73 -1.62 -8.73
CA GLY A 93 -6.05 -1.24 -7.35
C GLY A 93 -4.79 -0.94 -6.55
N GLY A 94 -3.77 -1.80 -6.62
CA GLY A 94 -2.48 -1.58 -5.97
C GLY A 94 -1.77 -0.32 -6.43
N TYR A 95 -1.81 0.03 -7.73
CA TYR A 95 -1.23 1.31 -8.17
C TYR A 95 -2.03 2.51 -7.66
N VAL A 96 -3.36 2.44 -7.68
CA VAL A 96 -4.25 3.51 -7.22
C VAL A 96 -4.09 3.73 -5.71
N LEU A 97 -4.12 2.67 -4.91
CA LEU A 97 -3.98 2.75 -3.45
C LEU A 97 -2.58 3.23 -3.05
N GLN A 98 -1.52 2.78 -3.73
CA GLN A 98 -0.15 3.19 -3.43
C GLN A 98 0.09 4.66 -3.82
N THR A 99 -0.50 5.11 -4.94
CA THR A 99 -0.50 6.53 -5.32
C THR A 99 -1.25 7.37 -4.29
N ALA A 100 -2.43 6.91 -3.85
CA ALA A 100 -3.20 7.58 -2.80
C ALA A 100 -2.41 7.67 -1.48
N LEU A 101 -1.65 6.63 -1.12
CA LEU A 101 -0.82 6.62 0.09
C LEU A 101 0.29 7.67 0.00
N ILE A 102 0.97 7.76 -1.14
CA ILE A 102 2.03 8.77 -1.35
C ILE A 102 1.45 10.18 -1.30
N VAL A 103 0.35 10.43 -2.02
CA VAL A 103 -0.28 11.76 -2.08
C VAL A 103 -0.77 12.20 -0.70
N THR A 104 -1.45 11.32 0.03
CA THR A 104 -1.96 11.64 1.37
C THR A 104 -0.83 11.83 2.38
N ALA A 105 0.21 10.99 2.34
CA ALA A 105 1.39 11.15 3.20
C ALA A 105 2.14 12.46 2.94
N VAL A 106 2.32 12.85 1.68
CA VAL A 106 2.96 14.13 1.31
C VAL A 106 2.11 15.32 1.73
N ARG A 107 0.78 15.25 1.59
CA ARG A 107 -0.13 16.32 2.05
C ARG A 107 -0.05 16.52 3.56
N GLU A 108 -0.10 15.43 4.34
CA GLU A 108 0.05 15.48 5.80
C GLU A 108 1.41 16.03 6.23
N LEU A 109 2.50 15.60 5.56
CA LEU A 109 3.84 16.14 5.81
C LEU A 109 3.94 17.63 5.49
N LYS A 110 3.37 18.10 4.37
CA LYS A 110 3.34 19.53 4.02
C LYS A 110 2.53 20.34 5.03
N ALA A 111 1.35 19.87 5.42
CA ALA A 111 0.52 20.54 6.42
C ALA A 111 1.25 20.69 7.76
N CYS A 112 1.90 19.61 8.24
CA CYS A 112 2.71 19.64 9.46
C CYS A 112 3.94 20.56 9.33
N ARG A 113 4.60 20.61 8.17
CA ARG A 113 5.77 21.47 7.94
C ARG A 113 5.40 22.95 7.91
N ILE A 114 4.22 23.31 7.40
CA ILE A 114 3.71 24.68 7.42
C ILE A 114 3.43 25.12 8.87
N VAL A 115 2.77 24.28 9.67
CA VAL A 115 2.51 24.56 11.10
C VAL A 115 3.82 24.76 11.87
N GLN A 116 4.85 23.98 11.60
CA GLN A 116 6.15 24.10 12.27
C GLN A 116 6.97 25.32 11.81
N LYS A 117 6.69 25.88 10.63
CA LYS A 117 7.32 27.13 10.15
C LYS A 117 6.58 28.39 10.61
N ALA A 118 5.34 28.24 11.08
CA ALA A 118 4.47 29.34 11.52
C ALA A 118 4.45 29.53 13.05
N SER A 119 5.26 28.76 13.78
CA SER A 119 5.41 28.81 15.24
C SER A 119 6.85 29.16 15.61
#